data_AF-V2ZFU2-F1
#
_entry.id   AF-V2ZFU2-F1
#
_cell.length_a   1.000
_cell.length_b   1.000
_cell.length_c   1.000
_cell.angle_alpha   90.00
_cell.angle_beta   90.00
_cell.angle_gamma   90.00
#
_symmetry.space_group_name_H-M   'P 1'
#
loop_
_entity.id
_entity.type
_entity.pdbx_description
1 polymer ?
#
loop_
_entity_poly.entity_id
_entity_poly.type
_entity_poly.pdbx_seq_one_letter_code
_entity_poly.pdbx_strand_id
1 'polypeptide(L)'
;MEQVYNVVDSRYRSRRPLIVTTNLSLQDLQHPQDTAHARIYDRLLEMCAPIRFSGENFRKATAQDKLARLKNLMEPPTHSPAADD
;
A
#
# COMPACT_ATOMS: atom_id res chain seq x y z
N MET A 1 -4.84 -9.52 -18.23
CA MET A 1 -4.84 -8.05 -18.45
C MET A 1 -6.19 -7.51 -18.89
N GLU A 2 -6.94 -8.21 -19.73
CA GLU A 2 -8.22 -7.74 -20.28
C GLU A 2 -9.29 -7.39 -19.23
N GLN A 3 -9.33 -8.13 -18.12
CA GLN A 3 -10.27 -7.86 -17.03
C GLN A 3 -10.07 -6.48 -16.37
N VAL A 4 -8.82 -6.06 -16.13
CA VAL A 4 -8.53 -4.77 -15.50
C VAL A 4 -8.93 -3.63 -16.43
N TYR A 5 -8.59 -3.76 -17.73
CA TYR A 5 -9.02 -2.79 -18.73
C TYR A 5 -10.53 -2.64 -18.77
N ASN A 6 -11.28 -3.76 -18.81
CA ASN A 6 -12.74 -3.73 -18.88
C ASN A 6 -13.37 -3.03 -17.66
N VAL A 7 -12.82 -3.24 -16.46
CA VAL A 7 -13.29 -2.55 -15.25
C VAL A 7 -13.05 -1.05 -15.36
N VAL A 8 -11.85 -0.62 -15.75
CA VAL A 8 -11.50 0.80 -15.88
C VAL A 8 -12.32 1.48 -16.99
N ASP A 9 -12.41 0.85 -18.16
CA ASP A 9 -13.15 1.38 -19.31
C ASP A 9 -14.67 1.46 -19.05
N SER A 10 -15.24 0.47 -18.35
CA SER A 10 -16.65 0.52 -17.95
C SER A 10 -16.95 1.68 -16.99
N ARG A 11 -16.07 1.94 -16.01
CA ARG A 11 -16.23 3.08 -15.08
C ARG A 11 -16.04 4.42 -15.79
N TYR A 12 -15.05 4.50 -16.68
CA TYR A 12 -14.81 5.65 -17.54
C TYR A 12 -16.04 6.02 -18.36
N ARG A 13 -16.59 5.06 -19.13
CA ARG A 13 -17.77 5.29 -19.99
C ARG A 13 -19.03 5.61 -19.19
N SER A 14 -19.21 5.00 -18.02
CA SER A 14 -20.35 5.27 -17.15
C SER A 14 -20.17 6.51 -16.26
N ARG A 15 -19.02 7.19 -16.33
CA ARG A 15 -18.66 8.35 -15.48
C ARG A 15 -18.85 8.09 -13.99
N ARG A 16 -18.60 6.85 -13.55
CA ARG A 16 -18.72 6.47 -12.15
C ARG A 16 -17.37 6.65 -11.45
N PRO A 17 -17.36 7.15 -10.21
CA PRO A 17 -16.11 7.37 -9.48
C PRO A 17 -15.33 6.06 -9.30
N LEU A 18 -14.01 6.19 -9.32
CA LEU A 18 -13.04 5.12 -9.15
C LEU A 18 -11.88 5.63 -8.28
N ILE A 19 -11.53 4.87 -7.24
CA ILE A 19 -10.33 5.11 -6.43
C ILE A 19 -9.34 4.00 -6.79
N VAL A 20 -8.11 4.40 -7.14
CA VAL A 20 -7.04 3.46 -7.51
C VAL A 20 -5.82 3.70 -6.63
N THR A 21 -5.25 2.61 -6.12
CA THR A 21 -3.96 2.59 -5.46
C THR A 21 -3.00 1.76 -6.29
N THR A 22 -1.79 2.27 -6.52
CA THR A 22 -0.75 1.55 -7.27
C THR A 22 0.60 1.79 -6.61
N ASN A 23 1.51 0.83 -6.79
CA ASN A 23 2.91 0.96 -6.38
C ASN A 23 3.79 1.54 -7.51
N LEU A 24 3.19 1.88 -8.65
CA LEU A 24 3.88 2.54 -9.77
C LEU A 24 4.12 4.01 -9.45
N SER A 25 5.26 4.53 -9.89
CA SER A 25 5.50 5.97 -9.83
C SER A 25 4.62 6.70 -10.86
N LEU A 26 4.45 8.02 -10.68
CA LEU A 26 3.79 8.84 -11.69
C LEU A 26 4.49 8.76 -13.05
N GLN A 27 5.82 8.64 -13.05
CA GLN A 27 6.61 8.52 -14.27
C GLN A 27 6.30 7.21 -15.01
N ASP A 28 6.17 6.09 -14.29
CA ASP A 28 5.83 4.79 -14.90
C ASP A 28 4.42 4.79 -15.50
N LEU A 29 3.48 5.52 -14.87
CA LEU A 29 2.13 5.70 -15.41
C LEU A 29 2.12 6.54 -16.69
N GLN A 30 3.01 7.54 -16.79
CA GLN A 30 3.13 8.40 -17.97
C GLN A 30 3.95 7.77 -19.10
N HIS A 31 4.83 6.80 -18.79
CA HIS A 31 5.71 6.14 -19.75
C HIS A 31 5.49 4.61 -19.76
N PRO A 32 4.30 4.15 -20.18
CA PRO A 32 3.98 2.73 -20.26
C PRO A 32 4.86 2.00 -21.28
N GLN A 33 5.27 0.77 -20.97
CA GLN A 33 6.10 -0.08 -21.83
C GLN A 33 5.31 -0.77 -22.94
N ASP A 34 3.99 -0.95 -22.77
CA ASP A 34 3.12 -1.58 -23.77
C ASP A 34 1.80 -0.83 -23.96
N THR A 35 1.17 -1.12 -25.11
CA THR A 35 -0.08 -0.46 -25.53
C THR A 35 -1.28 -0.82 -24.64
N ALA A 36 -1.28 -1.99 -24.01
CA ALA A 36 -2.39 -2.40 -23.14
C ALA A 36 -2.43 -1.52 -21.88
N HIS A 37 -1.27 -1.33 -21.24
CA HIS A 37 -1.11 -0.45 -20.09
C HIS A 37 -1.32 1.02 -20.46
N ALA A 38 -0.84 1.45 -21.63
CA ALA A 38 -1.03 2.83 -22.08
C ALA A 38 -2.51 3.25 -22.09
N ARG A 39 -3.39 2.39 -22.62
CA ARG A 39 -4.83 2.67 -22.66
C ARG A 39 -5.50 2.69 -21.28
N ILE A 40 -4.97 1.94 -20.32
CA ILE A 40 -5.47 1.93 -18.94
C ILE A 40 -5.01 3.21 -18.24
N TYR A 41 -3.71 3.51 -18.30
CA TYR A 41 -3.11 4.63 -17.57
C TYR A 41 -3.63 5.97 -18.07
N ASP A 42 -3.85 6.12 -19.37
CA ASP A 42 -4.43 7.34 -19.97
C ASP A 42 -5.81 7.66 -19.36
N ARG A 43 -6.71 6.68 -19.29
CA ARG A 43 -8.03 6.84 -18.64
C ARG A 43 -7.93 7.12 -17.14
N LEU A 44 -6.98 6.50 -16.46
CA LEU A 44 -6.78 6.73 -15.01
C LEU A 44 -6.28 8.15 -14.76
N LEU A 45 -5.33 8.64 -15.56
CA LEU A 45 -4.78 10.00 -15.46
C LEU A 45 -5.84 11.07 -15.80
N GLU A 46 -6.78 10.76 -16.70
CA GLU A 46 -7.91 11.65 -16.99
C GLU A 46 -8.93 11.67 -15.81
N MET A 47 -9.28 10.51 -15.27
CA MET A 47 -10.32 10.41 -14.24
C MET A 47 -9.84 10.72 -12.81
N CYS A 48 -8.54 10.55 -12.51
CA CYS A 48 -8.01 10.57 -11.15
C CYS A 48 -6.90 11.61 -10.99
N ALA A 49 -6.99 12.43 -9.94
CA ALA A 49 -5.86 13.25 -9.51
C ALA A 49 -4.81 12.39 -8.79
N PRO A 50 -3.53 12.40 -9.21
CA PRO A 50 -2.50 11.56 -8.60
C PRO A 50 -2.09 12.08 -7.21
N ILE A 51 -2.01 11.18 -6.23
CA ILE A 51 -1.53 11.47 -4.88
C ILE A 51 -0.31 10.57 -4.59
N ARG A 52 0.84 11.19 -4.30
CA ARG A 52 2.07 10.46 -3.97
C ARG A 52 2.14 10.19 -2.48
N PHE A 53 2.23 8.91 -2.12
CA PHE A 53 2.50 8.47 -0.75
C PHE A 53 3.98 8.10 -0.61
N SER A 54 4.75 8.93 0.11
CA SER A 54 6.18 8.70 0.38
C SER A 54 6.48 8.30 1.83
N GLY A 55 5.46 7.92 2.59
CA GLY A 55 5.61 7.48 3.98
C GLY A 55 6.31 6.12 4.12
N GLU A 56 6.78 5.83 5.32
CA GLU A 56 7.38 4.55 5.66
C GLU A 56 6.35 3.40 5.58
N ASN A 57 6.85 2.17 5.38
CA ASN A 57 5.98 1.02 5.33
C ASN A 57 5.47 0.65 6.73
N PHE A 58 4.23 1.03 7.03
CA PHE A 58 3.55 0.71 8.29
C PHE A 58 3.60 -0.77 8.67
N ARG A 59 3.62 -1.69 7.69
CA ARG A 59 3.73 -3.13 7.95
C ARG A 59 5.06 -3.50 8.62
N LYS A 60 6.15 -2.79 8.30
CA LYS A 60 7.46 -3.01 8.95
C LYS A 60 7.41 -2.56 10.41
N ALA A 61 6.87 -1.37 10.68
CA ALA A 61 6.69 -0.87 12.03
C ALA A 61 5.85 -1.85 12.88
N THR A 62 4.69 -2.28 12.37
CA THR A 62 3.85 -3.26 13.08
C THR A 62 4.56 -4.59 13.33
N ALA A 63 5.39 -5.07 12.40
CA ALA A 63 6.16 -6.29 12.60
C ALA A 63 7.20 -6.14 13.71
N GLN A 64 7.87 -4.97 13.79
CA GLN A 64 8.80 -4.65 14.87
C GLN A 64 8.08 -4.58 16.23
N ASP A 65 6.92 -3.93 16.29
CA ASP A 65 6.11 -3.84 17.52
C ASP A 65 5.67 -5.21 18.03
N LYS A 66 5.22 -6.08 17.11
CA LYS A 66 4.85 -7.46 17.44
C LYS A 66 6.04 -8.23 18.03
N LEU A 67 7.22 -8.06 17.45
CA LEU A 67 8.44 -8.72 17.93
C LEU A 67 8.89 -8.17 19.29
N ALA A 68 8.81 -6.86 19.51
CA ALA A 68 9.08 -6.24 20.80
C ALA A 68 8.13 -6.74 21.89
N ARG A 69 6.83 -6.84 21.58
CA ARG A 69 5.84 -7.39 22.50
C ARG A 69 6.11 -8.84 22.86
N LEU A 70 6.50 -9.67 21.89
CA LEU A 70 6.89 -11.07 22.14
C LEU A 70 8.10 -11.17 23.07
N LYS A 71 9.13 -10.33 22.87
CA LYS A 71 10.30 -10.31 23.76
C LYS A 71 9.88 -10.03 25.21
N ASN A 72 9.06 -9.02 25.45
CA ASN A 72 8.59 -8.67 26.80
C ASN A 72 7.78 -9.80 27.46
N LEU A 73 7.05 -10.61 26.68
CA LEU A 73 6.30 -11.77 27.18
C LEU A 73 7.21 -12.96 27.51
N MET A 74 8.39 -13.03 26.89
CA MET A 74 9.36 -14.11 27.05
C MET A 74 10.42 -13.78 28.11
N GLU A 75 10.53 -12.53 28.55
CA GLU A 75 11.38 -12.15 29.66
C GLU A 75 10.85 -12.76 30.96
N PRO A 76 11.65 -13.57 31.69
CA PRO A 76 11.23 -14.12 32.96
C PRO A 76 11.01 -12.99 33.97
N PRO A 77 10.04 -13.12 34.90
CA PRO A 77 9.86 -12.12 35.95
C PRO A 77 11.18 -11.99 36.71
N THR A 78 11.76 -10.79 36.70
CA THR A 78 12.90 -10.48 37.54
C THR A 78 12.43 -10.58 38.98
N HIS A 79 12.78 -11.68 39.64
CA HIS A 79 12.67 -11.79 41.09
C HIS A 79 13.53 -10.66 41.67
N SER A 80 12.86 -9.61 42.16
CA SER A 80 13.49 -8.69 43.09
C SER A 80 13.84 -9.52 44.33
N PRO A 81 15.11 -9.57 44.76
CA PRO A 81 15.41 -10.14 46.07
C PRO A 81 14.81 -9.18 47.08
N ALA A 82 13.61 -9.50 47.56
CA ALA A 82 13.11 -8.90 48.78
C ALA A 82 14.13 -9.25 49.87
N ALA A 83 14.73 -8.21 50.43
CA ALA A 83 15.53 -8.29 51.64
C ALA A 83 14.60 -8.83 52.74
N ASP A 84 14.78 -10.09 53.11
CA ASP A 84 14.26 -10.61 54.37
C ASP A 84 15.39 -10.50 55.39
N ASP A 85 15.24 -9.48 56.26
CA ASP A 85 15.88 -9.31 57.57
C ASP A 85 15.46 -10.44 58.54
#